data_AF-A0A6P0Y8A6-F1
#
_entry.id   AF-A0A6P0Y8A6-F1
#
_cell.length_a   1.000
_cell.length_b   1.000
_cell.length_c   1.000
_cell.angle_alpha   90.00
_cell.angle_beta   90.00
_cell.angle_gamma   90.00
#
_symmetry.space_group_name_H-M   'P 1'
#
loop_
_entity.id
_entity.type
_entity.pdbx_description
1 polymer ?
#
loop_
_entity_poly.entity_id
_entity_poly.type
_entity_poly.pdbx_seq_one_letter_code
_entity_poly.pdbx_strand_id
1 'polypeptide(L)'
;MVKYSSNFTFAERIESLKAGTIAGISLFLTSGAIAFGNSLFLAHKFELLADLEIIALGWNFLFQCAIAFISGFLFGVTYRYIIRQDSNPHLKSGAVVAFGSVRGLGQIDVGLSYEDRFLDLWPLMVLGIESVVAFAVAGLVLDWSINQKWIKSFPSVPSLPNEDE
;
A
#
# COMPACT_ATOMS: atom_id res chain seq x y z
N MET A 1 0.93 -32.95 25.59
CA MET A 1 0.15 -32.62 24.38
C MET A 1 -0.14 -31.13 24.41
N VAL A 2 0.72 -30.31 23.77
CA VAL A 2 0.59 -28.85 23.78
C VAL A 2 -0.58 -28.47 22.88
N LYS A 3 -1.67 -27.97 23.46
CA LYS A 3 -2.77 -27.34 22.71
C LYS A 3 -2.23 -26.04 22.11
N TYR A 4 -1.73 -26.09 20.89
CA TYR A 4 -1.63 -24.89 20.06
C TYR A 4 -3.05 -24.45 19.75
N SER A 5 -3.60 -23.60 20.62
CA SER A 5 -4.84 -22.89 20.31
C SER A 5 -4.50 -21.93 19.18
N SER A 6 -4.83 -22.31 17.95
CA SER A 6 -4.73 -21.48 16.75
C SER A 6 -5.81 -20.39 16.79
N ASN A 7 -5.78 -19.53 17.79
CA ASN A 7 -6.75 -18.48 17.96
C ASN A 7 -6.01 -17.16 17.87
N PHE A 8 -5.85 -16.64 16.64
CA PHE A 8 -5.87 -15.18 16.50
C PHE A 8 -7.10 -14.71 17.28
N THR A 9 -6.88 -14.00 18.38
CA THR A 9 -7.98 -13.54 19.23
C THR A 9 -8.88 -12.70 18.33
N PHE A 10 -10.22 -12.82 18.43
CA PHE A 10 -11.14 -12.10 17.54
C PHE A 10 -10.82 -10.59 17.47
N ALA A 11 -10.33 -10.02 18.57
CA ALA A 11 -9.77 -8.67 18.66
C ALA A 11 -8.59 -8.40 17.71
N GLU A 12 -7.63 -9.32 17.58
CA GLU A 12 -6.47 -9.17 16.71
C GLU A 12 -6.88 -9.13 15.24
N ARG A 13 -7.89 -9.93 14.86
CA ARG A 13 -8.46 -9.93 13.51
C ARG A 13 -9.14 -8.60 13.20
N ILE A 14 -9.93 -8.06 14.13
CA ILE A 14 -10.60 -6.75 13.97
C ILE A 14 -9.58 -5.62 13.81
N GLU A 15 -8.52 -5.63 14.62
CA GLU A 15 -7.49 -4.59 14.56
C GLU A 15 -6.69 -4.65 13.24
N SER A 16 -6.45 -5.85 12.69
CA SER A 16 -5.84 -6.00 11.36
C SER A 16 -6.79 -5.58 10.25
N LEU A 17 -8.09 -5.87 10.38
CA LEU A 17 -9.12 -5.38 9.47
C LEU A 17 -9.15 -3.85 9.45
N LYS A 18 -9.05 -3.21 10.62
CA LYS A 18 -9.00 -1.75 10.75
C LYS A 18 -7.73 -1.14 10.14
N ALA A 19 -6.58 -1.76 10.35
CA ALA A 19 -5.34 -1.34 9.70
C ALA A 19 -5.46 -1.44 8.18
N GLY A 20 -5.99 -2.57 7.68
CA GLY A 20 -6.28 -2.76 6.26
C GLY A 20 -7.23 -1.69 5.71
N THR A 21 -8.35 -1.41 6.37
CA THR A 21 -9.32 -0.42 5.85
C THR A 21 -8.73 0.99 5.82
N ILE A 22 -7.99 1.40 6.85
CA ILE A 22 -7.33 2.73 6.88
C ILE A 22 -6.32 2.84 5.73
N ALA A 23 -5.49 1.83 5.54
CA ALA A 23 -4.50 1.79 4.47
C ALA A 23 -5.14 1.76 3.08
N GLY A 24 -6.21 0.98 2.91
CA GLY A 24 -6.98 0.89 1.67
C GLY A 24 -7.63 2.22 1.29
N ILE A 25 -8.27 2.89 2.25
CA ILE A 25 -8.86 4.24 2.03
C ILE A 25 -7.76 5.23 1.69
N SER A 26 -6.63 5.22 2.42
CA SER A 26 -5.51 6.09 2.12
C SER A 26 -4.99 5.88 0.70
N LEU A 27 -4.76 4.63 0.29
CA LEU A 27 -4.22 4.33 -1.03
C LEU A 27 -5.21 4.67 -2.15
N PHE A 28 -6.51 4.46 -1.91
CA PHE A 28 -7.58 4.89 -2.82
C PHE A 28 -7.58 6.41 -3.02
N LEU A 29 -7.55 7.19 -1.92
CA LEU A 29 -7.54 8.65 -1.99
C LEU A 29 -6.26 9.17 -2.64
N THR A 30 -5.10 8.62 -2.29
CA THR A 30 -3.82 9.03 -2.88
C THR A 30 -3.76 8.68 -4.36
N SER A 31 -4.19 7.48 -4.76
CA SER A 31 -4.25 7.10 -6.19
C SER A 31 -5.22 7.98 -6.97
N GLY A 32 -6.38 8.30 -6.38
CA GLY A 32 -7.36 9.21 -6.99
C GLY A 32 -6.85 10.65 -7.12
N ALA A 33 -6.12 11.14 -6.12
CA ALA A 33 -5.51 12.47 -6.16
C ALA A 33 -4.39 12.56 -7.20
N ILE A 34 -3.55 11.52 -7.33
CA ILE A 34 -2.52 11.40 -8.37
C ILE A 34 -3.17 11.39 -9.75
N ALA A 35 -4.19 10.56 -9.94
CA ALA A 35 -4.96 10.49 -11.19
C ALA A 35 -5.57 11.86 -11.57
N PHE A 36 -6.18 12.55 -10.62
CA PHE A 36 -6.75 13.89 -10.83
C PHE A 36 -5.67 14.93 -11.14
N GLY A 37 -4.53 14.88 -10.44
CA GLY A 37 -3.38 15.75 -10.69
C GLY A 37 -2.78 15.55 -12.09
N ASN A 38 -2.63 14.29 -12.52
CA ASN A 38 -2.13 13.96 -13.85
C ASN A 38 -3.06 14.49 -14.95
N SER A 39 -4.37 14.35 -14.77
CA SER A 39 -5.38 14.88 -15.70
C SER A 39 -5.37 16.42 -15.77
N LEU A 40 -5.12 17.13 -14.65
CA LEU A 40 -5.06 18.60 -14.63
C LEU A 40 -3.74 19.19 -15.16
N PHE A 41 -2.60 18.58 -14.84
CA PHE A 41 -1.28 19.20 -15.01
C PHE A 41 -0.44 18.58 -16.14
N LEU A 42 -0.53 17.27 -16.33
CA LEU A 42 0.31 16.52 -17.27
C LEU A 42 -0.33 16.39 -18.65
N ALA A 43 -1.67 16.28 -18.74
CA ALA A 43 -2.40 16.22 -20.00
C ALA A 43 -2.18 17.47 -20.89
N HIS A 44 -1.81 18.60 -20.30
CA HIS A 44 -1.54 19.84 -21.03
C HIS A 44 -0.09 19.98 -21.53
N LYS A 45 0.86 19.16 -21.02
CA LYS A 45 2.30 19.29 -21.33
C LYS A 45 2.93 18.05 -21.98
N PHE A 46 2.32 16.88 -21.87
CA PHE A 46 2.83 15.65 -22.45
C PHE A 46 1.67 14.81 -23.00
N GLU A 47 1.47 14.81 -24.32
CA GLU A 47 0.49 13.95 -25.02
C GLU A 47 0.70 12.45 -24.68
N LEU A 48 1.94 12.04 -24.41
CA LEU A 48 2.30 10.66 -24.02
C LEU A 48 1.75 10.20 -22.66
N LEU A 49 1.55 11.13 -21.72
CA LEU A 49 0.94 10.85 -20.42
C LEU A 49 -0.59 10.94 -20.48
N ALA A 50 -1.12 11.65 -21.48
CA ALA A 50 -2.55 11.69 -21.81
C ALA A 50 -3.04 10.39 -22.46
N ASP A 51 -2.20 9.67 -23.21
CA ASP A 51 -2.55 8.32 -23.70
C ASP A 51 -2.43 7.24 -22.61
N LEU A 52 -1.52 7.45 -21.63
CA LEU A 52 -1.48 6.65 -20.40
C LEU A 52 -2.61 7.01 -19.42
N GLU A 53 -3.49 7.93 -19.80
CA GLU A 53 -4.77 8.18 -19.14
C GLU A 53 -5.67 6.96 -19.39
N ILE A 54 -5.39 5.86 -18.69
CA ILE A 54 -6.31 4.71 -18.53
C ILE A 54 -7.60 5.18 -17.78
N ILE A 55 -7.79 6.49 -17.57
CA ILE A 55 -8.81 7.13 -16.77
C ILE A 55 -9.77 7.85 -17.73
N ALA A 56 -10.37 7.08 -18.63
CA ALA A 56 -11.71 7.43 -19.06
C ALA A 56 -12.61 7.33 -17.81
N LEU A 57 -13.31 8.43 -17.50
CA LEU A 57 -14.34 8.61 -16.45
C LEU A 57 -15.50 7.59 -16.57
N GLY A 58 -15.20 6.31 -16.42
CA GLY A 58 -16.10 5.17 -16.60
C GLY A 58 -15.69 3.98 -15.73
N TRP A 59 -16.13 2.77 -16.11
CA TRP A 59 -15.92 1.55 -15.32
C TRP A 59 -14.45 1.25 -15.01
N ASN A 60 -13.51 1.62 -15.89
CA ASN A 60 -12.07 1.40 -15.71
C ASN A 60 -11.50 2.17 -14.49
N PHE A 61 -11.94 3.40 -14.26
CA PHE A 61 -11.52 4.18 -13.09
C PHE A 61 -11.98 3.52 -11.79
N LEU A 62 -13.20 2.98 -11.79
CA LEU A 62 -13.73 2.25 -10.64
C LEU A 62 -12.92 0.98 -10.35
N PHE A 63 -12.52 0.24 -11.38
CA PHE A 63 -11.65 -0.93 -11.21
C PHE A 63 -10.26 -0.57 -10.71
N GLN A 64 -9.63 0.48 -11.24
CA GLN A 64 -8.33 0.95 -10.74
C GLN A 64 -8.40 1.38 -9.28
N CYS A 65 -9.47 2.08 -8.91
CA CYS A 65 -9.75 2.47 -7.54
C CYS A 65 -9.98 1.26 -6.63
N ALA A 66 -10.73 0.26 -7.08
CA ALA A 66 -10.95 -0.98 -6.33
C ALA A 66 -9.65 -1.77 -6.14
N ILE A 67 -8.83 -1.89 -7.18
CA ILE A 67 -7.50 -2.51 -7.12
C ILE A 67 -6.64 -1.74 -6.12
N ALA A 68 -6.60 -0.40 -6.20
CA ALA A 68 -5.84 0.42 -5.26
C ALA A 68 -6.30 0.22 -3.81
N PHE A 69 -7.61 0.21 -3.57
CA PHE A 69 -8.17 -0.07 -2.26
C PHE A 69 -7.74 -1.45 -1.74
N ILE A 70 -7.87 -2.49 -2.55
CA ILE A 70 -7.50 -3.87 -2.19
C ILE A 70 -5.99 -3.97 -1.94
N SER A 71 -5.15 -3.40 -2.81
CA SER A 71 -3.70 -3.41 -2.62
C SER A 71 -3.29 -2.69 -1.34
N GLY A 72 -3.91 -1.54 -1.05
CA GLY A 72 -3.70 -0.79 0.19
C GLY A 72 -4.18 -1.56 1.40
N PHE A 73 -5.31 -2.27 1.29
CA PHE A 73 -5.84 -3.13 2.34
C PHE A 73 -4.88 -4.27 2.69
N LEU A 74 -4.39 -5.01 1.68
CA LEU A 74 -3.41 -6.08 1.88
C LEU A 74 -2.11 -5.55 2.49
N PHE A 75 -1.65 -4.38 2.02
CA PHE A 75 -0.49 -3.71 2.60
C PHE A 75 -0.73 -3.35 4.07
N GLY A 76 -1.87 -2.75 4.43
CA GLY A 76 -2.13 -2.36 5.82
C GLY A 76 -2.22 -3.53 6.79
N VAL A 77 -2.85 -4.64 6.37
CA VAL A 77 -2.87 -5.88 7.15
C VAL A 77 -1.44 -6.38 7.37
N THR A 78 -0.63 -6.44 6.31
CA THR A 78 0.76 -6.91 6.35
C THR A 78 1.67 -5.98 7.16
N TYR A 79 1.54 -4.66 6.96
CA TYR A 79 2.35 -3.63 7.61
C TYR A 79 2.21 -3.71 9.13
N ARG A 80 0.99 -3.92 9.66
CA ARG A 80 0.77 -4.10 11.10
C ARG A 80 1.59 -5.26 11.70
N TYR A 81 1.77 -6.36 10.97
CA TYR A 81 2.60 -7.47 11.44
C TYR A 81 4.10 -7.14 11.41
N ILE A 82 4.55 -6.39 10.40
CA ILE A 82 5.95 -5.98 10.24
C ILE A 82 6.38 -5.04 11.39
N ILE A 83 5.56 -4.04 11.73
CA ILE A 83 5.89 -3.05 12.78
C ILE A 83 5.92 -3.69 14.18
N ARG A 84 5.25 -4.84 14.38
CA ARG A 84 5.29 -5.58 15.65
C ARG A 84 6.64 -6.27 15.87
N GLN A 85 7.28 -6.74 14.81
CA GLN A 85 8.42 -7.64 14.93
C GLN A 85 9.76 -6.92 15.08
N ASP A 86 9.88 -5.66 14.66
CA ASP A 86 11.18 -4.99 14.67
C ASP A 86 11.06 -3.45 14.75
N SER A 87 11.96 -2.82 15.51
CA SER A 87 12.15 -1.36 15.57
C SER A 87 12.94 -0.85 14.34
N ASN A 88 13.43 -1.75 13.50
CA ASN A 88 14.30 -1.39 12.38
C ASN A 88 13.54 -0.58 11.30
N PRO A 89 13.93 0.70 11.07
CA PRO A 89 13.28 1.55 10.08
C PRO A 89 13.42 1.02 8.64
N HIS A 90 14.40 0.16 8.36
CA HIS A 90 14.60 -0.43 7.03
C HIS A 90 13.52 -1.45 6.67
N LEU A 91 12.90 -2.13 7.65
CA LEU A 91 11.81 -3.08 7.38
C LEU A 91 10.53 -2.37 6.93
N LYS A 92 10.25 -1.19 7.49
CA LYS A 92 9.10 -0.37 7.10
C LYS A 92 9.25 0.16 5.68
N SER A 93 10.40 0.78 5.38
CA SER A 93 10.67 1.30 4.04
C SER A 93 10.76 0.17 3.00
N GLY A 94 11.36 -0.97 3.37
CA GLY A 94 11.40 -2.17 2.52
C GLY A 94 10.00 -2.68 2.16
N ALA A 95 9.06 -2.70 3.10
CA ALA A 95 7.68 -3.09 2.84
C ALA A 95 6.98 -2.15 1.86
N VAL A 96 7.14 -0.83 2.06
CA VAL A 96 6.59 0.19 1.16
C VAL A 96 7.14 0.04 -0.26
N VAL A 97 8.46 -0.11 -0.39
CA VAL A 97 9.12 -0.27 -1.69
C VAL A 97 8.69 -1.59 -2.34
N ALA A 98 8.62 -2.70 -1.59
CA ALA A 98 8.21 -3.98 -2.16
C ALA A 98 6.78 -3.94 -2.72
N PHE A 99 5.81 -3.45 -1.95
CA PHE A 99 4.41 -3.35 -2.41
C PHE A 99 4.25 -2.33 -3.53
N GLY A 100 4.93 -1.19 -3.44
CA GLY A 100 4.95 -0.18 -4.49
C GLY A 100 5.57 -0.67 -5.79
N SER A 101 6.69 -1.38 -5.72
CA SER A 101 7.36 -1.96 -6.87
C SER A 101 6.54 -3.07 -7.50
N VAL A 102 5.94 -3.99 -6.73
CA VAL A 102 5.09 -5.06 -7.29
C VAL A 102 3.90 -4.47 -8.03
N ARG A 103 3.24 -3.44 -7.46
CA ARG A 103 2.15 -2.74 -8.14
C ARG A 103 2.64 -2.00 -9.39
N GLY A 104 3.72 -1.24 -9.26
CA GLY A 104 4.30 -0.44 -10.35
C GLY A 104 4.72 -1.31 -11.52
N LEU A 105 5.45 -2.40 -11.26
CA LEU A 105 5.84 -3.38 -12.27
C LEU A 105 4.64 -4.05 -12.93
N GLY A 106 3.59 -4.36 -12.17
CA GLY A 106 2.34 -4.89 -12.75
C GLY A 106 1.67 -3.90 -13.70
N GLN A 107 1.69 -2.61 -13.40
CA GLN A 107 1.18 -1.58 -14.32
C GLN A 107 2.07 -1.43 -15.57
N ILE A 108 3.38 -1.53 -15.40
CA ILE A 108 4.35 -1.50 -16.51
C ILE A 108 4.16 -2.71 -17.44
N ASP A 109 3.99 -3.90 -16.88
CA ASP A 109 3.79 -5.16 -17.64
C ASP A 109 2.52 -5.10 -18.51
N VAL A 110 1.42 -4.56 -17.96
CA VAL A 110 0.20 -4.30 -18.73
C VAL A 110 0.45 -3.24 -19.80
N GLY A 111 1.14 -2.14 -19.49
CA GLY A 111 1.46 -1.09 -20.45
C GLY A 111 2.30 -1.59 -21.65
N LEU A 112 3.30 -2.43 -21.38
CA LEU A 112 4.15 -3.06 -22.40
C LEU A 112 3.41 -4.10 -23.25
N SER A 113 2.37 -4.75 -22.70
CA SER A 113 1.60 -5.79 -23.41
C SER A 113 0.57 -5.21 -24.38
N TYR A 114 0.09 -4.00 -24.14
CA TYR A 114 -0.96 -3.35 -24.93
C TYR A 114 -0.43 -2.33 -25.92
N GLU A 115 0.74 -1.75 -25.68
CA GLU A 115 1.35 -0.77 -26.56
C GLU A 115 2.74 -1.25 -26.99
N ASP A 116 3.01 -1.31 -28.29
CA ASP A 116 4.36 -1.50 -28.87
C ASP A 116 5.29 -0.29 -28.57
N ARG A 117 5.17 0.34 -27.40
CA ARG A 117 5.85 1.55 -26.93
C ARG A 117 7.13 1.23 -26.16
N PHE A 118 7.94 0.32 -26.69
CA PHE A 118 9.26 0.04 -26.11
C PHE A 118 10.20 1.27 -26.11
N LEU A 119 9.88 2.31 -26.92
CA LEU A 119 10.65 3.56 -27.01
C LEU A 119 10.30 4.61 -25.93
N ASP A 120 9.14 4.54 -25.27
CA ASP A 120 8.68 5.54 -24.30
C ASP A 120 8.59 4.96 -22.88
N LEU A 121 9.74 4.55 -22.32
CA LEU A 121 9.83 4.06 -20.93
C LEU A 121 9.56 5.13 -19.87
N TRP A 122 9.65 6.42 -20.22
CA TRP A 122 9.51 7.53 -19.29
C TRP A 122 8.18 7.54 -18.53
N PRO A 123 7.00 7.53 -19.19
CA PRO A 123 5.70 7.47 -18.52
C PRO A 123 5.52 6.19 -17.68
N LEU A 124 6.07 5.06 -18.12
CA LEU A 124 6.02 3.79 -17.38
C LEU A 124 6.79 3.86 -16.05
N MET A 125 7.96 4.53 -16.05
CA MET A 125 8.75 4.75 -14.83
C MET A 125 8.05 5.70 -13.85
N VAL A 126 7.39 6.75 -14.35
CA VAL A 126 6.59 7.66 -13.53
C VAL A 126 5.47 6.90 -12.80
N LEU A 127 4.76 6.02 -13.52
CA LEU A 127 3.68 5.20 -12.96
C LEU A 127 4.18 4.26 -11.84
N GLY A 128 5.37 3.68 -12.01
CA GLY A 128 6.02 2.88 -10.97
C GLY A 128 6.37 3.70 -9.72
N ILE A 129 6.91 4.91 -9.91
CA ILE A 129 7.24 5.83 -8.81
C ILE A 129 5.98 6.27 -8.08
N GLU A 130 4.91 6.63 -8.80
CA GLU A 130 3.61 7.00 -8.23
C GLU A 130 3.06 5.90 -7.32
N SER A 131 3.18 4.64 -7.74
CA SER A 131 2.80 3.49 -6.90
C SER A 131 3.59 3.44 -5.60
N VAL A 132 4.92 3.58 -5.64
CA VAL A 132 5.75 3.60 -4.42
C VAL A 132 5.39 4.77 -3.52
N VAL A 133 5.18 5.96 -4.08
CA VAL A 133 4.75 7.15 -3.33
C VAL A 133 3.39 6.92 -2.67
N ALA A 134 2.43 6.32 -3.36
CA ALA A 134 1.11 6.03 -2.80
C ALA A 134 1.21 5.08 -1.59
N PHE A 135 2.02 4.03 -1.67
CA PHE A 135 2.26 3.13 -0.54
C PHE A 135 3.05 3.80 0.59
N ALA A 136 3.95 4.74 0.29
CA ALA A 136 4.65 5.52 1.32
C ALA A 136 3.67 6.37 2.12
N VAL A 137 2.74 7.05 1.44
CA VAL A 137 1.67 7.82 2.09
C VAL A 137 0.80 6.90 2.96
N ALA A 138 0.38 5.74 2.46
CA ALA A 138 -0.40 4.79 3.24
C ALA A 138 0.37 4.29 4.49
N GLY A 139 1.67 4.04 4.37
CA GLY A 139 2.55 3.68 5.49
C GLY A 139 2.62 4.78 6.56
N LEU A 140 2.77 6.05 6.14
CA LEU A 140 2.76 7.21 7.04
C LEU A 140 1.42 7.38 7.75
N VAL A 141 0.30 7.20 7.04
CA VAL A 141 -1.06 7.27 7.60
C VAL A 141 -1.29 6.15 8.63
N LEU A 142 -0.77 4.95 8.36
CA LEU A 142 -0.80 3.84 9.32
C LEU A 142 0.05 4.13 10.56
N ASP A 143 1.28 4.62 10.38
CA ASP A 143 2.16 4.98 11.50
C ASP A 143 1.52 6.08 12.36
N TRP A 144 0.89 7.08 11.73
CA TRP A 144 0.11 8.10 12.45
C TRP A 144 -1.08 7.49 13.20
N SER A 145 -1.83 6.59 12.56
CA SER A 145 -2.98 5.92 13.19
C SER A 145 -2.57 5.04 14.38
N ILE A 146 -1.41 4.38 14.30
CA ILE A 146 -0.84 3.58 15.39
C ILE A 146 -0.36 4.49 16.53
N ASN A 147 0.32 5.59 16.21
CA ASN A 147 0.77 6.58 17.21
C ASN A 147 -0.40 7.23 17.96
N GLN A 148 -1.52 7.48 17.29
CA GLN A 148 -2.77 7.97 17.90
C GLN A 148 -3.51 6.90 18.73
N LYS A 149 -2.96 5.67 18.83
CA LYS A 149 -3.60 4.49 19.47
C LYS A 149 -4.95 4.12 18.87
N TRP A 150 -5.22 4.52 17.62
CA TRP A 150 -6.43 4.10 16.91
C TRP A 150 -6.37 2.62 16.54
N ILE A 151 -5.17 2.07 16.42
CA ILE A 151 -4.90 0.64 16.26
C ILE A 151 -3.96 0.23 17.38
N LYS A 152 -4.31 -0.81 18.13
CA LYS A 152 -3.38 -1.36 19.14
C LYS A 152 -2.27 -2.14 18.44
N SER A 153 -1.03 -1.74 18.70
CA SER A 153 0.12 -2.62 18.46
C SER A 153 -0.03 -3.83 19.38
N PHE A 154 0.31 -5.02 18.89
CA PHE A 154 0.15 -6.23 19.69
C PHE A 154 1.10 -6.22 20.89
N PRO A 155 0.72 -6.83 22.02
CA PRO A 155 1.59 -6.95 23.18
C PRO A 155 2.86 -7.75 22.85
N SER A 156 4.01 -7.28 23.32
CA SER A 156 5.22 -8.08 23.45
C SER A 156 4.96 -9.23 24.42
N VAL A 157 5.58 -10.38 24.17
CA VAL A 157 5.55 -11.53 25.10
C VAL A 157 6.01 -11.03 26.48
N PRO A 158 5.31 -11.38 27.58
CA PRO A 158 5.79 -11.05 28.92
C PRO A 158 7.21 -11.60 29.08
N SER A 159 8.16 -10.75 29.43
CA SER A 159 9.47 -11.22 29.91
C SER A 159 9.21 -12.24 31.01
N LEU A 160 9.80 -13.43 30.87
CA LEU A 160 9.75 -14.45 31.91
C LEU A 160 10.18 -13.82 33.25
N PRO A 161 9.58 -14.21 34.39
CA PRO A 161 10.10 -13.81 35.68
C PRO A 161 11.57 -14.21 35.73
N ASN A 162 12.45 -13.31 36.15
CA ASN A 162 13.84 -13.65 36.43
C ASN A 162 13.81 -14.76 37.49
N GLU A 163 14.16 -15.99 37.10
CA GLU A 163 14.47 -17.08 38.03
C GLU A 163 15.88 -16.84 38.58
N ASP A 164 16.04 -15.79 39.38
CA ASP A 164 17.27 -15.61 40.16
C ASP A 164 16.85 -15.29 41.61
N GLU A 165 16.82 -16.37 42.40
CA GLU A 165 17.04 -16.38 43.85
C GLU A 165 18.38 -15.72 44.22
#